data_AF-A0AB39RE48-F1
#
_entry.id   AF-A0AB39RE48-F1
#
_cell.length_a   1.000
_cell.length_b   1.000
_cell.length_c   1.000
_cell.angle_alpha   90.00
_cell.angle_beta   90.00
_cell.angle_gamma   90.00
#
_symmetry.space_group_name_H-M   'P 1'
#
loop_
_entity.id
_entity.type
_entity.pdbx_description
1 polymer ?
#
loop_
_entity_poly.entity_id
_entity_poly.type
_entity_poly.pdbx_seq_one_letter_code
_entity_poly.pdbx_strand_id
1 'polypeptide(L)'
;MGEESVDRSEGFGERLLGLLLDRARLMPPQLVAPLIAEEVAGIGGRDVSILLQDYAQEVLVPLAGGKLHVGQPEPMAESPAGRAFLSAEVVEVPRAHGGVRMYLPLLDGSDQVGVMALTLDAVGDDDRRLLRRLAGLVADMLVTKNAYTDLFFLARRREPMSVSAEIQWSLLPPLTMTVPQVAVAGILEPAYRVAGDSFDYALNDNVLHTAVIDAMGHGLDAAVMATVAIGAYRHARRVFVSLAEKYVFMDDAISRQFGPDHFVTAQLMHINIATGELELVNAGHPAPLLIRHGRVVRKLESATTLPVGFGGDEPRIREHMLQPGDRVLCYTDGIIEEHVAGGELFGEERLIHCVNRLGEEPSQGLRADLRGLSHTLKRERGGRTTDDATLFMIEWHGGAADHLAVLD
;
A
#
# COMPACT_ATOMS: atom_id res chain seq x y z
N MET A 1 -12.83 -46.85 31.02
CA MET A 1 -12.07 -45.75 30.39
C MET A 1 -12.07 -46.02 28.91
N GLY A 2 -13.03 -45.44 28.18
CA GLY A 2 -13.03 -45.47 26.73
C GLY A 2 -12.16 -44.31 26.24
N GLU A 3 -11.18 -44.61 25.39
CA GLU A 3 -10.49 -43.60 24.61
C GLU A 3 -11.49 -43.02 23.61
N GLU A 4 -11.86 -41.75 23.76
CA GLU A 4 -12.56 -41.01 22.71
C GLU A 4 -11.63 -40.95 21.49
N SER A 5 -12.01 -41.65 20.42
CA SER A 5 -11.33 -41.50 19.13
C SER A 5 -11.60 -40.08 18.63
N VAL A 6 -10.58 -39.24 18.63
CA VAL A 6 -10.64 -37.90 18.02
C VAL A 6 -11.00 -38.07 16.54
N ASP A 7 -12.16 -37.54 16.14
CA ASP A 7 -12.55 -37.50 14.74
C ASP A 7 -11.57 -36.60 13.96
N ARG A 8 -10.83 -37.21 13.04
CA ARG A 8 -9.87 -36.54 12.15
C ARG A 8 -10.36 -36.54 10.70
N SER A 9 -11.67 -36.76 10.47
CA SER A 9 -12.23 -36.70 9.13
C SER A 9 -12.33 -35.26 8.66
N GLU A 10 -11.79 -34.96 7.48
CA GLU A 10 -11.80 -33.59 6.96
C GLU A 10 -13.24 -33.14 6.65
N GLY A 11 -13.54 -31.88 6.96
CA GLY A 11 -14.78 -31.24 6.48
C GLY A 11 -14.76 -31.04 4.95
N PHE A 12 -15.91 -30.73 4.35
CA PHE A 12 -15.96 -30.36 2.91
C PHE A 12 -15.07 -29.15 2.61
N GLY A 13 -15.16 -28.10 3.44
CA GLY A 13 -14.34 -26.90 3.28
C GLY A 13 -12.85 -27.17 3.50
N GLU A 14 -12.50 -28.07 4.41
CA GLU A 14 -11.10 -28.45 4.66
C GLU A 14 -10.50 -29.20 3.45
N ARG A 15 -11.23 -30.17 2.88
CA ARG A 15 -10.84 -30.81 1.62
C ARG A 15 -10.67 -29.81 0.49
N LEU A 16 -11.61 -28.88 0.34
CA LEU A 16 -11.59 -27.87 -0.73
C LEU A 16 -10.36 -26.96 -0.61
N LEU A 17 -10.11 -26.42 0.58
CA LEU A 17 -8.97 -25.55 0.84
C LEU A 17 -7.64 -26.32 0.75
N GLY A 18 -7.59 -27.56 1.23
CA GLY A 18 -6.43 -28.44 1.12
C GLY A 18 -6.06 -28.74 -0.34
N LEU A 19 -7.05 -29.10 -1.18
CA LEU A 19 -6.82 -29.33 -2.61
C LEU A 19 -6.30 -28.08 -3.32
N LEU A 20 -6.82 -26.91 -2.98
CA LEU A 20 -6.33 -25.63 -3.52
C LEU A 20 -4.87 -25.41 -3.14
N LEU A 21 -4.51 -25.58 -1.87
CA LEU A 21 -3.13 -25.43 -1.39
C LEU A 21 -2.17 -26.39 -2.08
N ASP A 22 -2.55 -27.67 -2.20
CA ASP A 22 -1.74 -28.69 -2.85
C ASP A 22 -1.53 -28.39 -4.34
N ARG A 23 -2.59 -27.99 -5.04
CA ARG A 23 -2.52 -27.64 -6.46
C ARG A 23 -1.74 -26.34 -6.68
N ALA A 24 -1.93 -25.33 -5.82
CA ALA A 24 -1.33 -24.01 -5.96
C ALA A 24 0.20 -24.04 -6.01
N ARG A 25 0.83 -24.96 -5.28
CA ARG A 25 2.30 -25.05 -5.16
C ARG A 25 3.00 -25.20 -6.51
N LEU A 26 2.53 -26.11 -7.36
CA LEU A 26 3.13 -26.40 -8.67
C LEU A 26 2.37 -25.74 -9.85
N MET A 27 1.33 -24.96 -9.55
CA MET A 27 0.48 -24.36 -10.57
C MET A 27 1.18 -23.23 -11.32
N PRO A 28 1.17 -23.26 -12.67
CA PRO A 28 1.51 -22.11 -13.50
C PRO A 28 0.51 -20.96 -13.31
N PRO A 29 0.95 -19.68 -13.31
CA PRO A 29 0.09 -18.52 -13.02
C PRO A 29 -1.16 -18.39 -13.92
N GLN A 30 -1.07 -18.79 -15.19
CA GLN A 30 -2.20 -18.79 -16.13
C GLN A 30 -3.33 -19.76 -15.73
N LEU A 31 -3.08 -20.72 -14.84
CA LEU A 31 -4.08 -21.66 -14.36
C LEU A 31 -4.78 -21.22 -13.07
N VAL A 32 -4.37 -20.10 -12.46
CA VAL A 32 -5.04 -19.56 -11.26
C VAL A 32 -6.51 -19.26 -11.56
N ALA A 33 -6.78 -18.48 -12.59
CA ALA A 33 -8.14 -18.13 -13.03
C ALA A 33 -9.07 -19.35 -13.25
N PRO A 34 -8.70 -20.35 -14.09
CA PRO A 34 -9.57 -21.50 -14.31
C PRO A 34 -9.71 -22.43 -13.09
N LEU A 35 -8.71 -22.51 -12.21
CA LEU A 35 -8.84 -23.25 -10.94
C LEU A 35 -9.90 -22.60 -10.06
N ILE A 36 -9.81 -21.29 -9.82
CA ILE A 36 -10.76 -20.59 -8.95
C ILE A 36 -12.18 -20.69 -9.53
N ALA A 37 -12.34 -20.55 -10.84
CA ALA A 37 -13.63 -20.73 -11.48
C ALA A 37 -14.20 -22.15 -11.28
N GLU A 38 -13.36 -23.18 -11.30
CA GLU A 38 -13.75 -24.58 -11.08
C GLU A 38 -14.15 -24.85 -9.63
N GLU A 39 -13.36 -24.39 -8.66
CA GLU A 39 -13.67 -24.58 -7.24
C GLU A 39 -14.93 -23.81 -6.82
N VAL A 40 -15.12 -22.60 -7.34
CA VAL A 40 -16.35 -21.83 -7.11
C VAL A 40 -17.56 -22.51 -7.77
N ALA A 41 -17.41 -23.10 -8.95
CA ALA A 41 -18.48 -23.89 -9.56
C ALA A 41 -18.83 -25.14 -8.73
N GLY A 42 -17.84 -25.76 -8.08
CA GLY A 42 -18.03 -26.89 -7.17
C GLY A 42 -18.93 -26.60 -5.96
N ILE A 43 -19.03 -25.33 -5.55
CA ILE A 43 -19.94 -24.86 -4.49
C ILE A 43 -21.22 -24.20 -5.04
N GLY A 44 -21.51 -24.36 -6.33
CA GLY A 44 -22.71 -23.78 -6.97
C GLY A 44 -22.58 -22.32 -7.38
N GLY A 45 -21.38 -21.74 -7.31
CA GLY A 45 -21.10 -20.38 -7.73
C GLY A 45 -20.91 -20.24 -9.25
N ARG A 46 -21.25 -19.07 -9.78
CA ARG A 46 -21.14 -18.74 -11.21
C ARG A 46 -20.69 -17.30 -11.44
N ASP A 47 -20.40 -16.97 -12.71
CA ASP A 47 -19.97 -15.64 -13.16
C ASP A 47 -18.71 -15.12 -12.44
N VAL A 48 -17.75 -16.00 -12.13
CA VAL A 48 -16.60 -15.66 -11.29
C VAL A 48 -15.71 -14.61 -11.96
N SER A 49 -15.36 -13.55 -11.25
CA SER A 49 -14.45 -12.50 -11.71
C SER A 49 -13.38 -12.24 -10.66
N ILE A 50 -12.16 -11.96 -11.09
CA ILE A 50 -11.09 -11.44 -10.25
C ILE A 50 -10.76 -10.05 -10.78
N LEU A 51 -10.90 -9.03 -9.95
CA LEU A 51 -10.67 -7.63 -10.30
C LEU A 51 -9.44 -7.14 -9.52
N LEU A 52 -8.40 -6.66 -10.20
CA LEU A 52 -7.16 -6.19 -9.59
C LEU A 52 -7.08 -4.66 -9.62
N GLN A 53 -6.52 -4.04 -8.60
CA GLN A 53 -6.34 -2.58 -8.58
C GLN A 53 -5.33 -2.14 -9.66
N ASP A 54 -5.70 -1.14 -10.46
CA ASP A 54 -4.74 -0.51 -11.38
C ASP A 54 -3.69 0.33 -10.63
N TYR A 55 -2.58 0.67 -11.29
CA TYR A 55 -1.47 1.40 -10.64
C TYR A 55 -1.84 2.84 -10.24
N ALA A 56 -2.81 3.48 -10.90
CA ALA A 56 -3.27 4.82 -10.54
C ALA A 56 -4.32 4.81 -9.41
N GLN A 57 -4.74 3.62 -8.94
CA GLN A 57 -5.79 3.46 -7.92
C GLN A 57 -7.13 4.12 -8.29
N GLU A 58 -7.49 4.07 -9.57
CA GLU A 58 -8.72 4.65 -10.12
C GLU A 58 -9.79 3.58 -10.35
N VAL A 59 -9.39 2.41 -10.83
CA VAL A 59 -10.30 1.34 -11.26
C VAL A 59 -9.83 -0.05 -10.79
N LEU A 60 -10.78 -0.95 -10.67
CA LEU A 60 -10.54 -2.38 -10.53
C LEU A 60 -10.66 -3.05 -11.91
N VAL A 61 -9.59 -3.67 -12.38
CA VAL A 61 -9.45 -4.22 -13.73
C VAL A 61 -9.65 -5.73 -13.70
N PRO A 62 -10.54 -6.29 -14.55
CA PRO A 62 -10.74 -7.74 -14.59
C PRO A 62 -9.50 -8.46 -15.11
N LEU A 63 -9.06 -9.46 -14.34
CA LEU A 63 -8.06 -10.42 -14.75
C LEU A 63 -8.63 -11.28 -15.88
N ALA A 64 -7.96 -11.26 -17.04
CA ALA A 64 -8.30 -12.16 -18.13
C ALA A 64 -7.89 -13.60 -17.79
N GLY A 65 -8.75 -14.57 -18.07
CA GLY A 65 -8.46 -15.98 -17.83
C GLY A 65 -9.57 -16.91 -18.29
N GLY A 66 -9.20 -18.14 -18.62
CA GLY A 66 -10.17 -19.17 -18.98
C GLY A 66 -11.20 -19.39 -17.86
N LYS A 67 -12.47 -19.51 -18.21
CA LYS A 67 -13.62 -19.72 -17.31
C LYS A 67 -14.00 -18.53 -16.39
N LEU A 68 -13.24 -17.43 -16.37
CA LEU A 68 -13.66 -16.21 -15.65
C LEU A 68 -14.64 -15.40 -16.50
N HIS A 69 -15.58 -14.75 -15.82
CA HIS A 69 -16.39 -13.68 -16.36
C HIS A 69 -15.53 -12.40 -16.43
N VAL A 70 -15.17 -11.99 -17.65
CA VAL A 70 -14.38 -10.79 -17.92
C VAL A 70 -15.33 -9.65 -18.28
N GLY A 71 -15.52 -8.72 -17.34
CA GLY A 71 -16.32 -7.50 -17.52
C GLY A 71 -15.53 -6.31 -18.06
N GLN A 72 -16.07 -5.11 -17.86
CA GLN A 72 -15.32 -3.85 -18.02
C GLN A 72 -14.63 -3.48 -16.70
N PRO A 73 -13.56 -2.66 -16.72
CA PRO A 73 -13.02 -2.09 -15.49
C PRO A 73 -14.09 -1.35 -14.69
N GLU A 74 -14.09 -1.53 -13.37
CA GLU A 74 -15.07 -0.94 -12.45
C GLU A 74 -14.44 0.22 -11.67
N PRO A 75 -15.07 1.42 -11.59
CA PRO A 75 -14.56 2.53 -10.79
C PRO A 75 -14.46 2.17 -9.31
N MET A 76 -13.34 2.49 -8.66
CA MET A 76 -13.14 2.18 -7.24
C MET A 76 -14.08 2.96 -6.31
N ALA A 77 -14.44 4.21 -6.65
CA ALA A 77 -15.22 5.07 -5.76
C ALA A 77 -16.73 4.73 -5.73
N GLU A 78 -17.27 4.12 -6.79
CA GLU A 78 -18.72 4.05 -7.01
C GLU A 78 -19.26 2.63 -7.21
N SER A 79 -18.40 1.64 -7.45
CA SER A 79 -18.82 0.26 -7.69
C SER A 79 -18.98 -0.56 -6.41
N PRO A 80 -19.83 -1.61 -6.40
CA PRO A 80 -19.86 -2.56 -5.29
C PRO A 80 -18.52 -3.24 -5.04
N ALA A 81 -17.75 -3.53 -6.10
CA ALA A 81 -16.39 -4.03 -5.99
C ALA A 81 -15.47 -3.00 -5.31
N GLY A 82 -15.57 -1.74 -5.71
CA GLY A 82 -14.87 -0.62 -5.11
C GLY A 82 -15.15 -0.47 -3.61
N ARG A 83 -16.43 -0.57 -3.21
CA ARG A 83 -16.80 -0.60 -1.78
C ARG A 83 -16.15 -1.77 -1.05
N ALA A 84 -16.25 -2.99 -1.58
CA ALA A 84 -15.63 -4.17 -0.96
C ALA A 84 -14.11 -4.02 -0.82
N PHE A 85 -13.46 -3.44 -1.82
CA PHE A 85 -12.03 -3.17 -1.80
C PHE A 85 -11.65 -2.13 -0.73
N LEU A 86 -12.33 -0.98 -0.72
CA LEU A 86 -11.99 0.15 0.14
C LEU A 86 -12.33 -0.11 1.62
N SER A 87 -13.44 -0.80 1.91
CA SER A 87 -13.82 -1.13 3.29
C SER A 87 -13.16 -2.41 3.81
N ALA A 88 -12.52 -3.20 2.93
CA ALA A 88 -12.07 -4.56 3.24
C ALA A 88 -13.19 -5.48 3.78
N GLU A 89 -14.44 -5.22 3.40
CA GLU A 89 -15.59 -6.03 3.80
C GLU A 89 -16.26 -6.73 2.61
N VAL A 90 -16.93 -7.84 2.90
CA VAL A 90 -17.73 -8.55 1.89
C VAL A 90 -18.99 -7.74 1.58
N VAL A 91 -19.22 -7.47 0.29
CA VAL A 91 -20.42 -6.76 -0.18
C VAL A 91 -21.33 -7.74 -0.92
N GLU A 92 -22.60 -7.80 -0.51
CA GLU A 92 -23.62 -8.65 -1.12
C GLU A 92 -24.61 -7.79 -1.92
N VAL A 93 -24.83 -8.14 -3.18
CA VAL A 93 -25.76 -7.42 -4.08
C VAL A 93 -26.78 -8.40 -4.65
N PRO A 94 -28.06 -8.35 -4.21
CA PRO A 94 -29.13 -9.14 -4.79
C PRO A 94 -29.30 -8.84 -6.29
N ARG A 95 -29.51 -9.88 -7.11
CA ARG A 95 -29.71 -9.75 -8.56
C ARG A 95 -31.20 -9.78 -8.90
N ALA A 96 -31.60 -8.99 -9.91
CA ALA A 96 -32.99 -8.89 -10.35
C ALA A 96 -33.58 -10.21 -10.87
N HIS A 97 -32.75 -11.12 -11.37
CA HIS A 97 -33.16 -12.43 -11.90
C HIS A 97 -32.92 -13.59 -10.92
N GLY A 98 -32.80 -13.28 -9.62
CA GLY A 98 -32.47 -14.26 -8.59
C GLY A 98 -30.95 -14.40 -8.37
N GLY A 99 -30.61 -14.84 -7.16
CA GLY A 99 -29.22 -14.95 -6.70
C GLY A 99 -28.65 -13.68 -6.08
N VAL A 100 -27.47 -13.85 -5.48
CA VAL A 100 -26.71 -12.82 -4.77
C VAL A 100 -25.31 -12.75 -5.37
N ARG A 101 -24.92 -11.56 -5.84
CA ARG A 101 -23.55 -11.28 -6.27
C ARG A 101 -22.73 -10.89 -5.05
N MET A 102 -21.76 -11.73 -4.72
CA MET A 102 -20.79 -11.52 -3.67
C MET A 102 -19.58 -10.79 -4.23
N TYR A 103 -19.06 -9.80 -3.50
CA TYR A 103 -17.78 -9.15 -3.74
C TYR A 103 -16.92 -9.34 -2.50
N LEU A 104 -15.81 -10.04 -2.66
CA LEU A 104 -14.93 -10.49 -1.60
C LEU A 104 -13.57 -9.82 -1.77
N PRO A 105 -13.10 -9.02 -0.81
CA PRO A 105 -11.77 -8.43 -0.88
C PRO A 105 -10.70 -9.53 -0.88
N LEU A 106 -9.69 -9.35 -1.72
CA LEU A 106 -8.51 -10.21 -1.80
C LEU A 106 -7.40 -9.57 -0.96
N LEU A 107 -7.25 -10.06 0.27
CA LEU A 107 -6.31 -9.54 1.25
C LEU A 107 -5.07 -10.44 1.34
N ASP A 108 -3.89 -9.89 1.09
CA ASP A 108 -2.61 -10.51 1.45
C ASP A 108 -2.06 -9.78 2.70
N GLY A 109 -2.17 -10.43 3.85
CA GLY A 109 -2.07 -9.74 5.14
C GLY A 109 -3.08 -8.60 5.23
N SER A 110 -2.60 -7.37 5.25
CA SER A 110 -3.40 -6.14 5.26
C SER A 110 -3.45 -5.41 3.91
N ASP A 111 -2.71 -5.87 2.89
CA ASP A 111 -2.72 -5.24 1.57
C ASP A 111 -3.90 -5.75 0.75
N GLN A 112 -4.68 -4.83 0.17
CA GLN A 112 -5.77 -5.16 -0.74
C GLN A 112 -5.24 -5.32 -2.17
N VAL A 113 -5.12 -6.56 -2.61
CA VAL A 113 -4.64 -6.92 -3.96
C VAL A 113 -5.73 -6.71 -5.02
N GLY A 114 -6.99 -6.94 -4.63
CA GLY A 114 -8.13 -6.88 -5.54
C GLY A 114 -9.44 -7.32 -4.90
N VAL A 115 -10.40 -7.72 -5.74
CA VAL A 115 -11.71 -8.23 -5.35
C VAL A 115 -12.05 -9.45 -6.19
N MET A 116 -12.44 -10.54 -5.54
CA MET A 116 -13.09 -11.67 -6.20
C MET A 116 -14.60 -11.48 -6.14
N ALA A 117 -15.28 -11.66 -7.26
CA ALA A 117 -16.73 -11.55 -7.33
C ALA A 117 -17.34 -12.83 -7.92
N LEU A 118 -18.45 -13.29 -7.36
CA LEU A 118 -19.16 -14.49 -7.83
C LEU A 118 -20.64 -14.42 -7.48
N THR A 119 -21.48 -15.15 -8.21
CA THR A 119 -22.92 -15.20 -7.99
C THR A 119 -23.31 -16.56 -7.41
N LEU A 120 -24.10 -16.58 -6.34
CA LEU A 120 -24.75 -17.78 -5.78
C LEU A 120 -26.26 -17.62 -5.84
N ASP A 121 -27.02 -18.71 -5.87
CA ASP A 121 -28.49 -18.64 -5.86
C ASP A 121 -29.04 -18.24 -4.47
N ALA A 122 -28.37 -18.65 -3.40
CA ALA A 122 -28.60 -18.22 -2.02
C ALA A 122 -27.26 -18.20 -1.26
N VAL A 123 -27.19 -17.42 -0.17
CA VAL A 123 -25.95 -17.25 0.62
C VAL A 123 -26.26 -17.47 2.10
N GLY A 124 -25.73 -18.56 2.65
CA GLY A 124 -25.73 -18.86 4.08
C GLY A 124 -24.43 -18.44 4.78
N ASP A 125 -24.38 -18.61 6.10
CA ASP A 125 -23.21 -18.24 6.90
C ASP A 125 -21.99 -19.14 6.64
N ASP A 126 -22.23 -20.41 6.27
CA ASP A 126 -21.16 -21.31 5.83
C ASP A 126 -20.54 -20.86 4.51
N ASP A 127 -21.35 -20.40 3.55
CA ASP A 127 -20.86 -19.85 2.28
C ASP A 127 -20.02 -18.61 2.53
N ARG A 128 -20.48 -17.69 3.40
CA ARG A 128 -19.72 -16.49 3.79
C ARG A 128 -18.36 -16.86 4.38
N ARG A 129 -18.33 -17.83 5.31
CA ARG A 129 -17.08 -18.28 5.95
C ARG A 129 -16.14 -18.93 4.94
N LEU A 130 -16.64 -19.83 4.10
CA LEU A 130 -15.86 -20.54 3.11
C LEU A 130 -15.29 -19.59 2.06
N LEU A 131 -16.12 -18.69 1.52
CA LEU A 131 -15.71 -17.73 0.50
C LEU A 131 -14.67 -16.73 1.01
N ARG A 132 -14.74 -16.31 2.28
CA ARG A 132 -13.69 -15.47 2.89
C ARG A 132 -12.35 -16.20 2.93
N ARG A 133 -12.33 -17.48 3.32
CA ARG A 133 -11.10 -18.30 3.31
C ARG A 133 -10.57 -18.51 1.90
N LEU A 134 -11.47 -18.78 0.96
CA LEU A 134 -11.12 -18.92 -0.45
C LEU A 134 -10.52 -17.62 -1.01
N ALA A 135 -11.11 -16.46 -0.70
CA ALA A 135 -10.60 -15.15 -1.10
C ALA A 135 -9.19 -14.88 -0.56
N GLY A 136 -8.91 -15.25 0.70
CA GLY A 136 -7.55 -15.20 1.27
C GLY A 136 -6.56 -16.05 0.48
N LEU A 137 -6.89 -17.33 0.23
CA LEU A 137 -6.02 -18.20 -0.58
C LEU A 137 -5.81 -17.68 -2.00
N VAL A 138 -6.83 -17.10 -2.63
CA VAL A 138 -6.71 -16.48 -3.95
C VAL A 138 -5.74 -15.30 -3.90
N ALA A 139 -5.82 -14.46 -2.86
CA ALA A 139 -4.90 -13.33 -2.67
C ALA A 139 -3.45 -13.83 -2.52
N ASP A 140 -3.20 -14.80 -1.63
CA ASP A 140 -1.89 -15.41 -1.40
C ASP A 140 -1.30 -15.99 -2.69
N MET A 141 -2.14 -16.66 -3.49
CA MET A 141 -1.76 -17.21 -4.79
C MET A 141 -1.40 -16.09 -5.77
N LEU A 142 -2.22 -15.04 -5.88
CA LEU A 142 -1.92 -13.92 -6.77
C LEU A 142 -0.59 -13.27 -6.41
N VAL A 143 -0.35 -12.98 -5.13
CA VAL A 143 0.89 -12.35 -4.66
C VAL A 143 2.10 -13.26 -4.87
N THR A 144 2.02 -14.52 -4.45
CA THR A 144 3.13 -15.47 -4.57
C THR A 144 3.51 -15.71 -6.04
N LYS A 145 2.52 -15.81 -6.92
CA LYS A 145 2.74 -16.02 -8.35
C LYS A 145 3.21 -14.75 -9.07
N ASN A 146 2.81 -13.56 -8.60
CA ASN A 146 3.23 -12.27 -9.17
C ASN A 146 4.76 -12.11 -9.24
N ALA A 147 5.50 -12.76 -8.33
CA ALA A 147 6.96 -12.71 -8.28
C ALA A 147 7.67 -13.27 -9.53
N TYR A 148 6.98 -14.02 -10.39
CA TYR A 148 7.59 -14.65 -11.57
C TYR A 148 6.69 -14.66 -12.82
N THR A 149 5.68 -13.77 -12.87
CA THR A 149 4.79 -13.64 -14.03
C THR A 149 4.36 -12.21 -14.28
N ASP A 150 4.37 -11.79 -15.54
CA ASP A 150 3.89 -10.45 -15.92
C ASP A 150 2.36 -10.40 -16.07
N LEU A 151 1.65 -11.54 -16.02
CA LEU A 151 0.21 -11.59 -16.27
C LEU A 151 -0.60 -10.62 -15.40
N PHE A 152 -0.30 -10.56 -14.10
CA PHE A 152 -1.05 -9.70 -13.17
C PHE A 152 -0.60 -8.24 -13.29
N PHE A 153 0.68 -8.00 -13.50
CA PHE A 153 1.23 -6.69 -13.83
C PHE A 153 0.55 -6.09 -15.07
N LEU A 154 0.49 -6.86 -16.17
CA LEU A 154 -0.13 -6.46 -17.43
C LEU A 154 -1.63 -6.24 -17.28
N ALA A 155 -2.32 -7.06 -16.48
CA ALA A 155 -3.75 -6.87 -16.22
C ALA A 155 -4.04 -5.54 -15.50
N ARG A 156 -3.17 -5.10 -14.58
CA ARG A 156 -3.31 -3.85 -13.83
C ARG A 156 -2.94 -2.61 -14.63
N ARG A 157 -2.17 -2.75 -15.71
CA ARG A 157 -1.63 -1.63 -16.48
C ARG A 157 -2.68 -1.03 -17.41
N ARG A 158 -3.07 0.22 -17.16
CA ARG A 158 -4.03 0.97 -18.00
C ARG A 158 -3.35 1.85 -19.05
N GLU A 159 -2.10 2.22 -18.81
CA GLU A 159 -1.31 3.10 -19.67
C GLU A 159 0.11 2.60 -19.86
N PRO A 160 0.83 3.04 -20.91
CA PRO A 160 2.26 2.81 -21.01
C PRO A 160 3.02 3.41 -19.81
N MET A 161 3.56 2.54 -18.96
CA MET A 161 4.54 2.85 -17.94
C MET A 161 5.92 3.18 -18.54
N SER A 162 6.55 4.23 -18.03
CA SER A 162 7.93 4.61 -18.35
C SER A 162 8.94 3.68 -17.66
N VAL A 163 10.18 3.59 -18.17
CA VAL A 163 11.23 2.77 -17.54
C VAL A 163 11.49 3.20 -16.09
N SER A 164 11.46 4.50 -15.81
CA SER A 164 11.60 5.05 -14.46
C SER A 164 10.50 4.56 -13.53
N ALA A 165 9.25 4.57 -14.00
CA ALA A 165 8.14 4.05 -13.21
C ALA A 165 8.23 2.53 -13.01
N GLU A 166 8.68 1.77 -14.01
CA GLU A 166 8.93 0.32 -13.87
C GLU A 166 9.98 0.05 -12.76
N ILE A 167 11.05 0.86 -12.71
CA ILE A 167 12.07 0.78 -11.66
C ILE A 167 11.46 1.11 -10.29
N GLN A 168 10.73 2.21 -10.17
CA GLN A 168 10.12 2.62 -8.90
C GLN A 168 9.11 1.59 -8.38
N TRP A 169 8.20 1.10 -9.22
CA TRP A 169 7.24 0.07 -8.82
C TRP A 169 7.90 -1.25 -8.40
N SER A 170 9.06 -1.56 -8.95
CA SER A 170 9.86 -2.72 -8.54
C SER A 170 10.61 -2.50 -7.22
N LEU A 171 10.84 -1.24 -6.83
CA LEU A 171 11.58 -0.86 -5.64
C LEU A 171 10.70 -0.79 -4.40
N LEU A 172 9.45 -0.35 -4.54
CA LEU A 172 8.53 -0.08 -3.45
C LEU A 172 8.19 -1.33 -2.61
N PRO A 173 7.99 -1.18 -1.29
CA PRO A 173 7.29 -2.19 -0.48
C PRO A 173 5.79 -2.22 -0.85
N PRO A 174 4.99 -3.15 -0.29
CA PRO A 174 3.53 -3.09 -0.41
C PRO A 174 3.02 -1.69 -0.05
N LEU A 175 2.04 -1.17 -0.79
CA LEU A 175 1.59 0.22 -0.59
C LEU A 175 0.89 0.42 0.76
N THR A 176 0.48 -0.66 1.41
CA THR A 176 -0.15 -0.61 2.73
C THR A 176 0.31 -1.76 3.62
N MET A 177 0.48 -1.46 4.90
CA MET A 177 0.62 -2.46 5.95
C MET A 177 -0.21 -2.00 7.16
N THR A 178 -0.97 -2.89 7.78
CA THR A 178 -1.75 -2.63 8.98
C THR A 178 -1.52 -3.78 9.95
N VAL A 179 -1.05 -3.44 11.14
CA VAL A 179 -1.02 -4.30 12.32
C VAL A 179 -1.79 -3.59 13.44
N PRO A 180 -2.19 -4.28 14.53
CA PRO A 180 -3.02 -3.66 15.57
C PRO A 180 -2.48 -2.32 16.10
N GLN A 181 -1.17 -2.17 16.20
CA GLN A 181 -0.52 -0.99 16.77
C GLN A 181 -0.25 0.13 15.76
N VAL A 182 -0.13 -0.16 14.46
CA VAL A 182 0.27 0.81 13.46
C VAL A 182 -0.22 0.44 12.06
N ALA A 183 -0.60 1.45 11.28
CA ALA A 183 -0.90 1.32 9.87
C ALA A 183 -0.04 2.28 9.05
N VAL A 184 0.30 1.89 7.82
CA VAL A 184 0.94 2.73 6.82
C VAL A 184 0.21 2.62 5.49
N ALA A 185 0.19 3.72 4.74
CA ALA A 185 -0.32 3.77 3.38
C ALA A 185 0.54 4.71 2.53
N GLY A 186 0.76 4.36 1.26
CA GLY A 186 1.53 5.16 0.32
C GLY A 186 0.83 5.32 -1.03
N ILE A 187 1.05 6.47 -1.66
CA ILE A 187 0.57 6.82 -3.00
C ILE A 187 1.68 7.54 -3.75
N LEU A 188 1.88 7.16 -5.01
CA LEU A 188 2.75 7.84 -5.95
C LEU A 188 1.92 8.32 -7.14
N GLU A 189 2.09 9.58 -7.51
CA GLU A 189 1.43 10.20 -8.64
C GLU A 189 2.45 11.04 -9.43
N PRO A 190 2.56 10.93 -10.76
CA PRO A 190 1.81 10.05 -11.65
C PRO A 190 2.29 8.59 -11.64
N ALA A 191 1.39 7.65 -11.36
CA ALA A 191 1.72 6.23 -11.22
C ALA A 191 2.48 5.61 -12.42
N TYR A 192 2.21 6.03 -13.66
CA TYR A 192 2.85 5.45 -14.86
C TYR A 192 4.12 6.19 -15.31
N ARG A 193 4.46 7.32 -14.69
CA ARG A 193 5.58 8.19 -15.08
C ARG A 193 6.50 8.61 -13.95
N VAL A 194 6.19 8.19 -12.71
CA VAL A 194 7.01 8.47 -11.53
C VAL A 194 8.47 8.12 -11.74
N ALA A 195 9.38 8.95 -11.23
CA ALA A 195 10.81 8.84 -11.45
C ALA A 195 11.66 8.96 -10.18
N GLY A 196 11.73 10.14 -9.56
CA GLY A 196 12.61 10.44 -8.42
C GLY A 196 12.03 10.06 -7.07
N ASP A 197 10.71 10.09 -6.94
CA ASP A 197 10.02 9.78 -5.69
C ASP A 197 10.04 8.29 -5.35
N SER A 198 10.31 7.98 -4.08
CA SER A 198 10.16 6.64 -3.54
C SER A 198 9.92 6.63 -2.03
N PHE A 199 9.42 5.52 -1.51
CA PHE A 199 9.38 5.29 -0.07
C PHE A 199 9.71 3.84 0.27
N ASP A 200 10.17 3.60 1.49
CA ASP A 200 10.41 2.27 2.02
C ASP A 200 10.01 2.19 3.49
N TYR A 201 9.51 1.05 3.92
CA TYR A 201 9.28 0.78 5.33
C TYR A 201 9.56 -0.68 5.68
N ALA A 202 9.82 -0.92 6.95
CA ALA A 202 9.86 -2.25 7.53
C ALA A 202 9.49 -2.17 9.00
N LEU A 203 8.64 -3.09 9.44
CA LEU A 203 8.37 -3.31 10.86
C LEU A 203 9.27 -4.45 11.34
N ASN A 204 10.24 -4.13 12.19
CA ASN A 204 11.13 -5.12 12.82
C ASN A 204 10.98 -5.00 14.34
N ASP A 205 10.61 -6.09 15.01
CA ASP A 205 10.25 -6.08 16.42
C ASP A 205 9.19 -5.00 16.72
N ASN A 206 9.51 -4.05 17.60
CA ASN A 206 8.65 -2.92 17.95
C ASN A 206 9.03 -1.63 17.22
N VAL A 207 9.87 -1.67 16.18
CA VAL A 207 10.33 -0.48 15.47
C VAL A 207 9.83 -0.49 14.02
N LEU A 208 8.97 0.47 13.70
CA LEU A 208 8.63 0.80 12.33
C LEU A 208 9.70 1.76 11.79
N HIS A 209 10.50 1.27 10.84
CA HIS A 209 11.45 2.08 10.09
C HIS A 209 10.77 2.63 8.85
N THR A 210 10.90 3.92 8.56
CA THR A 210 10.36 4.53 7.34
C THR A 210 11.36 5.45 6.67
N ALA A 211 11.33 5.49 5.34
CA ALA A 211 12.03 6.46 4.51
C ALA A 211 11.10 6.96 3.41
N VAL A 212 11.04 8.27 3.22
CA VAL A 212 10.44 8.92 2.04
C VAL A 212 11.55 9.72 1.40
N ILE A 213 11.74 9.55 0.09
CA ILE A 213 12.82 10.20 -0.65
C ILE A 213 12.30 10.81 -1.92
N ASP A 214 12.98 11.86 -2.35
CA ASP A 214 12.85 12.46 -3.67
C ASP A 214 14.26 12.71 -4.22
N ALA A 215 14.54 12.06 -5.34
CA ALA A 215 15.84 12.12 -5.99
C ALA A 215 15.87 13.23 -7.05
N MET A 216 16.90 14.08 -6.96
CA MET A 216 17.13 15.18 -7.88
C MET A 216 17.11 14.74 -9.34
N GLY A 217 16.50 15.59 -10.17
CA GLY A 217 16.47 15.43 -11.63
C GLY A 217 15.15 14.87 -12.10
N HIS A 218 15.15 14.15 -13.21
CA HIS A 218 13.93 13.58 -13.76
C HIS A 218 14.22 12.30 -14.55
N GLY A 219 13.20 11.48 -14.77
CA GLY A 219 13.31 10.32 -15.64
C GLY A 219 14.28 9.27 -15.10
N LEU A 220 15.15 8.73 -15.96
CA LEU A 220 15.92 7.52 -15.61
C LEU A 220 16.99 7.80 -14.56
N ASP A 221 17.66 8.95 -14.64
CA ASP A 221 18.75 9.29 -13.72
C ASP A 221 18.25 9.43 -12.27
N ALA A 222 17.11 10.11 -12.09
CA ALA A 222 16.43 10.22 -10.79
C ALA A 222 16.01 8.83 -10.25
N ALA A 223 15.46 7.96 -11.11
CA ALA A 223 15.05 6.62 -10.70
C ALA A 223 16.23 5.74 -10.26
N VAL A 224 17.37 5.83 -10.94
CA VAL A 224 18.60 5.12 -10.56
C VAL A 224 19.15 5.67 -9.24
N MET A 225 19.12 6.98 -9.04
CA MET A 225 19.56 7.60 -7.80
C MET A 225 18.68 7.20 -6.60
N ALA A 226 17.36 7.25 -6.76
CA ALA A 226 16.41 6.74 -5.76
C ALA A 226 16.64 5.26 -5.43
N THR A 227 16.95 4.44 -6.43
CA THR A 227 17.29 3.02 -6.24
C THR A 227 18.53 2.85 -5.36
N VAL A 228 19.58 3.64 -5.59
CA VAL A 228 20.81 3.60 -4.78
C VAL A 228 20.51 4.07 -3.35
N ALA A 229 19.75 5.16 -3.18
CA ALA A 229 19.36 5.67 -1.86
C ALA A 229 18.56 4.64 -1.04
N ILE A 230 17.50 4.05 -1.62
CA ILE A 230 16.72 3.00 -0.94
C ILE A 230 17.58 1.75 -0.69
N GLY A 231 18.45 1.37 -1.62
CA GLY A 231 19.38 0.27 -1.43
C GLY A 231 20.31 0.48 -0.24
N ALA A 232 20.91 1.67 -0.13
CA ALA A 232 21.77 2.07 0.98
C ALA A 232 21.01 2.12 2.31
N TYR A 233 19.79 2.70 2.31
CA TYR A 233 18.90 2.73 3.47
C TYR A 233 18.56 1.31 3.96
N ARG A 234 18.16 0.42 3.06
CA ARG A 234 17.85 -0.99 3.38
C ARG A 234 19.07 -1.74 3.88
N HIS A 235 20.24 -1.49 3.29
CA HIS A 235 21.51 -2.07 3.76
C HIS A 235 21.78 -1.63 5.20
N ALA A 236 21.79 -0.32 5.47
CA ALA A 236 22.02 0.25 6.79
C ALA A 236 21.02 -0.30 7.83
N ARG A 237 19.72 -0.37 7.47
CA ARG A 237 18.71 -1.01 8.32
C ARG A 237 19.07 -2.47 8.68
N ARG A 238 19.54 -3.27 7.73
CA ARG A 238 19.85 -4.70 7.93
C ARG A 238 21.17 -4.97 8.65
N VAL A 239 22.03 -3.96 8.81
CA VAL A 239 23.22 -4.03 9.66
C VAL A 239 22.97 -3.40 11.05
N PHE A 240 21.72 -3.10 11.37
CA PHE A 240 21.25 -2.67 12.70
C PHE A 240 21.90 -1.40 13.24
N VAL A 241 22.25 -0.46 12.36
CA VAL A 241 22.79 0.85 12.76
C VAL A 241 21.68 1.82 13.18
N SER A 242 22.03 2.92 13.85
CA SER A 242 21.12 3.98 14.31
C SER A 242 20.44 4.75 13.16
N LEU A 243 19.52 5.66 13.47
CA LEU A 243 18.85 6.49 12.45
C LEU A 243 19.84 7.46 11.79
N ALA A 244 20.74 8.06 12.58
CA ALA A 244 21.75 8.99 12.09
C ALA A 244 22.79 8.30 11.19
N GLU A 245 23.23 7.09 11.58
CA GLU A 245 24.12 6.29 10.73
C GLU A 245 23.46 5.89 9.41
N LYS A 246 22.14 5.61 9.36
CA LYS A 246 21.44 5.34 8.10
C LYS A 246 21.56 6.50 7.11
N TYR A 247 21.42 7.73 7.58
CA TYR A 247 21.66 8.91 6.76
C TYR A 247 23.09 8.93 6.21
N VAL A 248 24.10 8.68 7.05
CA VAL A 248 25.52 8.65 6.63
C VAL A 248 25.77 7.57 5.56
N PHE A 249 25.19 6.38 5.72
CA PHE A 249 25.28 5.32 4.71
C PHE A 249 24.65 5.73 3.37
N MET A 250 23.51 6.40 3.40
CA MET A 250 22.87 6.92 2.19
C MET A 250 23.72 8.02 1.55
N ASP A 251 24.26 8.94 2.35
CA ASP A 251 25.05 10.09 1.90
C ASP A 251 26.34 9.64 1.21
N ASP A 252 27.06 8.68 1.82
CA ASP A 252 28.26 8.08 1.24
C ASP A 252 27.95 7.31 -0.06
N ALA A 253 26.82 6.60 -0.13
CA ALA A 253 26.43 5.87 -1.32
C ALA A 253 26.11 6.80 -2.50
N ILE A 254 25.36 7.88 -2.25
CA ILE A 254 24.99 8.85 -3.30
C ILE A 254 26.22 9.65 -3.75
N SER A 255 26.99 10.20 -2.82
CA SER A 255 28.17 11.00 -3.14
C SER A 255 29.22 10.22 -3.94
N ARG A 256 29.48 8.95 -3.61
CA ARG A 256 30.42 8.11 -4.34
C ARG A 256 29.93 7.70 -5.72
N GLN A 257 28.63 7.44 -5.87
CA GLN A 257 28.07 6.93 -7.12
C GLN A 257 27.82 8.03 -8.15
N PHE A 258 27.37 9.21 -7.72
CA PHE A 258 26.92 10.28 -8.63
C PHE A 258 27.78 11.55 -8.56
N GLY A 259 28.64 11.70 -7.54
CA GLY A 259 29.46 12.88 -7.35
C GLY A 259 28.75 14.01 -6.59
N PRO A 260 29.44 15.14 -6.36
CA PRO A 260 29.07 16.14 -5.34
C PRO A 260 27.87 17.03 -5.70
N ASP A 261 27.45 17.05 -6.97
CA ASP A 261 26.34 17.90 -7.43
C ASP A 261 24.98 17.18 -7.43
N HIS A 262 24.95 15.91 -7.03
CA HIS A 262 23.75 15.09 -7.00
C HIS A 262 23.31 14.82 -5.57
N PHE A 263 22.00 14.95 -5.33
CA PHE A 263 21.45 14.74 -4.00
C PHE A 263 20.07 14.09 -4.04
N VAL A 264 19.70 13.53 -2.90
CA VAL A 264 18.37 13.01 -2.61
C VAL A 264 17.86 13.72 -1.37
N THR A 265 16.68 14.34 -1.45
CA THR A 265 16.01 14.82 -0.24
C THR A 265 15.37 13.61 0.46
N ALA A 266 15.41 13.56 1.78
CA ALA A 266 14.92 12.39 2.50
C ALA A 266 14.29 12.74 3.86
N GLN A 267 13.25 12.01 4.23
CA GLN A 267 12.74 11.91 5.59
C GLN A 267 12.95 10.49 6.08
N LEU A 268 13.67 10.33 7.18
CA LEU A 268 13.91 9.03 7.81
C LEU A 268 13.27 9.05 9.20
N MET A 269 12.52 8.01 9.54
CA MET A 269 11.93 7.86 10.87
C MET A 269 12.11 6.47 11.46
N HIS A 270 12.24 6.45 12.78
CA HIS A 270 11.95 5.26 13.58
C HIS A 270 10.76 5.55 14.47
N ILE A 271 9.79 4.65 14.50
CA ILE A 271 8.65 4.76 15.41
C ILE A 271 8.63 3.50 16.26
N ASN A 272 8.79 3.68 17.57
CA ASN A 272 8.54 2.62 18.53
C ASN A 272 7.03 2.42 18.65
N ILE A 273 6.52 1.35 18.05
CA ILE A 273 5.08 1.10 17.97
C ILE A 273 4.45 0.72 19.32
N ALA A 274 5.27 0.36 20.32
CA ALA A 274 4.79 0.08 21.67
C ALA A 274 4.62 1.36 22.51
N THR A 275 5.47 2.37 22.30
CA THR A 275 5.48 3.59 23.14
C THR A 275 4.95 4.83 22.44
N GLY A 276 4.94 4.87 21.10
CA GLY A 276 4.63 6.07 20.31
C GLY A 276 5.81 7.04 20.17
N GLU A 277 7.00 6.66 20.62
CA GLU A 277 8.22 7.45 20.44
C GLU A 277 8.66 7.45 18.97
N LEU A 278 8.80 8.65 18.40
CA LEU A 278 9.19 8.88 17.02
C LEU A 278 10.52 9.63 16.98
N GLU A 279 11.52 9.04 16.33
CA GLU A 279 12.77 9.69 15.95
C GLU A 279 12.68 10.15 14.49
N LEU A 280 13.13 11.38 14.20
CA LEU A 280 13.09 11.98 12.87
C LEU A 280 14.46 12.55 12.48
N VAL A 281 14.88 12.23 11.25
CA VAL A 281 15.88 12.97 10.49
C VAL A 281 15.23 13.47 9.20
N ASN A 282 15.18 14.80 9.02
CA ASN A 282 14.74 15.40 7.76
C ASN A 282 15.94 16.04 7.03
N ALA A 283 16.38 15.39 5.95
CA ALA A 283 17.48 15.77 5.07
C ALA A 283 16.96 16.55 3.86
N GLY A 284 16.58 17.81 4.08
CA GLY A 284 16.18 18.74 3.02
C GLY A 284 14.82 18.47 2.37
N HIS A 285 13.98 17.63 2.95
CA HIS A 285 12.63 17.33 2.45
C HIS A 285 11.59 18.27 3.11
N PRO A 286 10.39 18.46 2.53
CA PRO A 286 9.26 19.11 3.24
C PRO A 286 9.05 18.53 4.64
N ALA A 287 8.57 19.29 5.63
CA ALA A 287 8.40 18.75 6.99
C ALA A 287 7.09 17.93 7.09
N PRO A 288 7.11 16.73 7.71
CA PRO A 288 5.89 15.94 7.88
C PRO A 288 4.82 16.68 8.68
N LEU A 289 3.55 16.47 8.35
CA LEU A 289 2.42 17.02 9.09
C LEU A 289 1.97 16.03 10.17
N LEU A 290 1.87 16.49 11.42
CA LEU A 290 1.19 15.74 12.48
C LEU A 290 -0.31 16.07 12.43
N ILE A 291 -1.12 15.03 12.26
CA ILE A 291 -2.57 15.09 12.21
C ILE A 291 -3.11 14.40 13.46
N ARG A 292 -4.00 15.08 14.18
CA ARG A 292 -4.61 14.59 15.39
C ARG A 292 -6.10 14.91 15.38
N HIS A 293 -6.93 13.93 15.66
CA HIS A 293 -8.40 14.04 15.57
C HIS A 293 -8.86 14.64 14.21
N GLY A 294 -8.26 14.18 13.11
CA GLY A 294 -8.61 14.65 11.76
C GLY A 294 -8.13 16.05 11.40
N ARG A 295 -7.31 16.71 12.23
CA ARG A 295 -6.78 18.06 11.95
C ARG A 295 -5.27 18.11 12.02
N VAL A 296 -4.64 18.84 11.11
CA VAL A 296 -3.21 19.16 11.20
C VAL A 296 -2.98 20.04 12.42
N VAL A 297 -2.19 19.56 13.38
CA VAL A 297 -1.88 20.27 14.62
C VAL A 297 -0.57 21.05 14.53
N ARG A 298 0.45 20.49 13.86
CA ARG A 298 1.74 21.13 13.62
C ARG A 298 2.55 20.34 12.59
N LYS A 299 3.65 20.93 12.12
CA LYS A 299 4.72 20.20 11.44
C LYS A 299 5.60 19.50 12.46
N LEU A 300 6.15 18.35 12.10
CA LEU A 300 7.21 17.70 12.86
C LEU A 300 8.54 18.37 12.50
N GLU A 301 8.98 19.27 13.37
CA GLU A 301 10.26 19.97 13.19
C GLU A 301 11.44 18.99 13.31
N SER A 302 12.45 19.24 12.47
CA SER A 302 13.73 18.54 12.48
C SER A 302 14.87 19.55 12.68
N ALA A 303 16.01 19.09 13.17
CA ALA A 303 17.24 19.86 13.03
C ALA A 303 17.62 19.97 11.55
N THR A 304 18.29 21.06 11.18
CA THR A 304 18.81 21.26 9.83
C THR A 304 19.80 20.15 9.50
N THR A 305 19.49 19.39 8.45
CA THR A 305 20.34 18.34 7.87
C THR A 305 20.40 18.57 6.36
N LEU A 306 21.58 18.47 5.78
CA LEU A 306 21.74 18.62 4.32
C LEU A 306 21.06 17.45 3.59
N PRO A 307 20.55 17.67 2.36
CA PRO A 307 20.19 16.57 1.48
C PRO A 307 21.28 15.50 1.39
N VAL A 308 20.86 14.25 1.26
CA VAL A 308 21.73 13.08 1.14
C VAL A 308 22.56 13.21 -0.14
N GLY A 309 23.88 13.11 -0.03
CA GLY A 309 24.84 13.18 -1.15
C GLY A 309 25.76 14.39 -1.10
N PHE A 310 25.40 15.43 -0.32
CA PHE A 310 26.20 16.65 -0.22
C PHE A 310 27.37 16.57 0.77
N GLY A 311 27.50 15.51 1.57
CA GLY A 311 28.61 15.38 2.51
C GLY A 311 28.50 16.36 3.68
N GLY A 312 27.71 15.97 4.69
CA GLY A 312 27.46 16.76 5.89
C GLY A 312 27.94 16.11 7.19
N ASP A 313 27.83 16.84 8.29
CA ASP A 313 27.95 16.27 9.63
C ASP A 313 26.84 15.24 9.90
N GLU A 314 27.08 14.35 10.86
CA GLU A 314 26.07 13.41 11.32
C GLU A 314 24.80 14.17 11.79
N PRO A 315 23.59 13.76 11.35
CA PRO A 315 22.38 14.51 11.61
C PRO A 315 21.98 14.44 13.07
N ARG A 316 21.40 15.54 13.57
CA ARG A 316 20.78 15.57 14.89
C ARG A 316 19.37 15.03 14.81
N ILE A 317 19.13 13.92 15.51
CA ILE A 317 17.80 13.31 15.63
C ILE A 317 16.88 14.23 16.43
N ARG A 318 15.64 14.39 15.97
CA ARG A 318 14.56 14.99 16.75
C ARG A 318 13.56 13.94 17.18
N GLU A 319 13.25 13.94 18.47
CA GLU A 319 12.27 13.05 19.08
C GLU A 319 10.91 13.74 19.21
N HIS A 320 9.85 13.00 18.93
CA HIS A 320 8.46 13.39 19.10
C HIS A 320 7.70 12.26 19.80
N MET A 321 6.67 12.60 20.55
CA MET A 321 5.79 11.63 21.20
C MET A 321 4.41 11.65 20.55
N LEU A 322 4.03 10.53 19.92
CA LEU A 322 2.72 10.33 19.32
C LEU A 322 1.67 9.99 20.39
N GLN A 323 0.42 10.32 20.09
CA GLN A 323 -0.76 9.88 20.84
C GLN A 323 -1.51 8.82 20.02
N PRO A 324 -2.22 7.88 20.67
CA PRO A 324 -3.04 6.91 19.95
C PRO A 324 -4.02 7.63 19.00
N GLY A 325 -4.06 7.21 17.74
CA GLY A 325 -4.82 7.83 16.66
C GLY A 325 -4.12 8.99 15.95
N ASP A 326 -2.90 9.37 16.34
CA ASP A 326 -2.11 10.34 15.59
C ASP A 326 -1.72 9.77 14.22
N ARG A 327 -1.80 10.63 13.21
CA ARG A 327 -1.29 10.35 11.87
C ARG A 327 -0.12 11.26 11.53
N VAL A 328 0.90 10.72 10.90
CA VAL A 328 2.04 11.47 10.35
C VAL A 328 1.93 11.40 8.83
N LEU A 329 1.74 12.55 8.19
CA LEU A 329 1.67 12.66 6.74
C LEU A 329 2.99 13.21 6.19
N CYS A 330 3.70 12.36 5.47
CA CYS A 330 4.88 12.70 4.68
C CYS A 330 4.44 12.98 3.24
N TYR A 331 5.09 13.96 2.60
CA TYR A 331 4.78 14.36 1.24
C TYR A 331 6.01 14.96 0.56
N THR A 332 6.08 14.82 -0.77
CA THR A 332 7.11 15.42 -1.62
C THR A 332 6.69 16.80 -2.12
N ASP A 333 7.63 17.57 -2.63
CA ASP A 333 7.40 18.95 -3.06
C ASP A 333 6.45 19.06 -4.27
N GLY A 334 6.39 18.06 -5.16
CA GLY A 334 5.42 18.01 -6.26
C GLY A 334 3.95 18.04 -5.82
N ILE A 335 3.65 17.82 -4.52
CA ILE A 335 2.31 18.06 -3.96
C ILE A 335 2.00 19.55 -3.80
N ILE A 336 2.99 20.38 -3.46
CA ILE A 336 2.83 21.79 -3.09
C ILE A 336 3.38 22.77 -4.14
N GLU A 337 4.32 22.35 -4.99
CA GLU A 337 4.96 23.18 -6.01
C GLU A 337 4.24 23.15 -7.38
N GLU A 338 3.19 22.34 -7.51
CA GLU A 338 2.37 22.33 -8.72
C GLU A 338 1.60 23.64 -8.89
N HIS A 339 1.45 24.08 -10.15
CA HIS A 339 0.78 25.34 -10.45
C HIS A 339 -0.73 25.15 -10.54
N VAL A 340 -1.49 26.01 -9.85
CA VAL A 340 -2.93 26.14 -10.07
C VAL A 340 -3.15 26.78 -11.44
N ALA A 341 -4.33 26.60 -12.06
CA ALA A 341 -4.71 27.14 -13.37
C ALA A 341 -4.59 28.69 -13.53
N GLY A 342 -4.13 29.42 -12.52
CA GLY A 342 -3.82 30.86 -12.53
C GLY A 342 -2.35 31.23 -12.28
N GLY A 343 -1.43 30.26 -12.21
CA GLY A 343 0.02 30.50 -12.07
C GLY A 343 0.55 30.65 -10.64
N GLU A 344 -0.30 30.62 -9.62
CA GLU A 344 0.12 30.51 -8.22
C GLU A 344 0.42 29.04 -7.87
N LEU A 345 1.45 28.82 -7.05
CA LEU A 345 1.75 27.49 -6.48
C LEU A 345 0.55 27.01 -5.65
N PHE A 346 0.29 25.70 -5.66
CA PHE A 346 -0.75 25.08 -4.85
C PHE A 346 -0.53 25.40 -3.37
N GLY A 347 0.71 25.23 -2.90
CA GLY A 347 1.15 25.62 -1.58
C GLY A 347 0.67 24.67 -0.47
N GLU A 348 1.43 24.68 0.62
CA GLU A 348 1.19 23.80 1.76
C GLU A 348 -0.11 24.13 2.52
N GLU A 349 -0.55 25.39 2.54
CA GLU A 349 -1.81 25.78 3.20
C GLU A 349 -3.02 25.07 2.58
N ARG A 350 -3.01 24.86 1.26
CA ARG A 350 -4.09 24.13 0.58
C ARG A 350 -4.04 22.63 0.86
N LEU A 351 -2.84 22.06 0.99
CA LEU A 351 -2.67 20.69 1.46
C LEU A 351 -3.28 20.52 2.86
N ILE A 352 -2.91 21.41 3.79
CA ILE A 352 -3.44 21.42 5.17
C ILE A 352 -4.97 21.56 5.16
N HIS A 353 -5.51 22.45 4.32
CA HIS A 353 -6.95 22.60 4.17
C HIS A 353 -7.64 21.31 3.70
N CYS A 354 -7.08 20.63 2.69
CA CYS A 354 -7.62 19.37 2.19
C CYS A 354 -7.56 18.25 3.23
N VAL A 355 -6.45 18.14 3.97
CA VAL A 355 -6.30 17.19 5.09
C VAL A 355 -7.35 17.45 6.15
N ASN A 356 -7.53 18.71 6.55
CA ASN A 356 -8.49 19.11 7.57
C ASN A 356 -9.94 18.84 7.15
N ARG A 357 -10.27 18.99 5.86
CA ARG A 357 -11.59 18.67 5.31
C ARG A 357 -11.84 17.17 5.30
N LEU A 358 -10.85 16.37 4.91
CA LEU A 358 -10.96 14.91 4.93
C LEU A 358 -11.24 14.38 6.34
N GLY A 359 -10.62 14.97 7.37
CA GLY A 359 -10.87 14.59 8.76
C GLY A 359 -12.25 14.95 9.31
N GLU A 360 -13.10 15.65 8.55
CA GLU A 360 -14.51 15.87 8.91
C GLU A 360 -15.41 14.70 8.48
N GLU A 361 -14.94 13.85 7.56
CA GLU A 361 -15.64 12.67 7.11
C GLU A 361 -15.34 11.46 8.01
N PRO A 362 -16.27 10.50 8.16
CA PRO A 362 -15.98 9.25 8.86
C PRO A 362 -14.84 8.50 8.17
N SER A 363 -13.79 8.16 8.92
CA SER A 363 -12.66 7.41 8.39
C SER A 363 -13.12 6.07 7.82
N GLN A 364 -12.62 5.73 6.63
CA GLN A 364 -12.84 4.43 5.98
C GLN A 364 -11.59 3.54 6.08
N GLY A 365 -10.65 3.91 6.96
CA GLY A 365 -9.34 3.29 7.10
C GLY A 365 -8.26 4.06 6.34
N LEU A 366 -7.01 3.88 6.78
CA LEU A 366 -5.86 4.71 6.37
C LEU A 366 -5.66 4.78 4.85
N ARG A 367 -5.81 3.65 4.15
CA ARG A 367 -5.67 3.57 2.69
C ARG A 367 -6.74 4.37 1.97
N ALA A 368 -8.00 4.17 2.35
CA ALA A 368 -9.13 4.82 1.70
C ALA A 368 -9.05 6.35 1.91
N ASP A 369 -8.69 6.77 3.13
CA ASP A 369 -8.48 8.18 3.48
C ASP A 369 -7.33 8.79 2.66
N LEU A 370 -6.15 8.15 2.62
CA LEU A 370 -5.00 8.65 1.85
C LEU A 370 -5.31 8.72 0.35
N ARG A 371 -6.03 7.73 -0.17
CA ARG A 371 -6.51 7.73 -1.56
C ARG A 371 -7.46 8.90 -1.79
N GLY A 372 -8.44 9.11 -0.92
CA GLY A 372 -9.35 10.24 -0.97
C GLY A 372 -8.60 11.58 -1.00
N LEU A 373 -7.55 11.71 -0.17
CA LEU A 373 -6.67 12.88 -0.16
C LEU A 373 -5.95 13.09 -1.49
N SER A 374 -5.25 12.07 -2.01
CA SER A 374 -4.52 12.17 -3.29
C SER A 374 -5.45 12.59 -4.43
N HIS A 375 -6.60 11.93 -4.59
CA HIS A 375 -7.57 12.24 -5.64
C HIS A 375 -8.17 13.64 -5.49
N THR A 376 -8.40 14.07 -4.24
CA THR A 376 -8.85 15.43 -3.95
C THR A 376 -7.79 16.45 -4.35
N LEU A 377 -6.54 16.25 -3.95
CA LEU A 377 -5.44 17.15 -4.29
C LEU A 377 -5.22 17.21 -5.81
N LYS A 378 -5.24 16.06 -6.51
CA LYS A 378 -5.18 15.99 -7.98
C LYS A 378 -6.27 16.84 -8.63
N ARG A 379 -7.51 16.76 -8.14
CA ARG A 379 -8.63 17.58 -8.64
C ARG A 379 -8.43 19.07 -8.37
N GLU A 380 -7.98 19.44 -7.17
CA GLU A 380 -7.73 20.84 -6.80
C GLU A 380 -6.55 21.45 -7.60
N ARG A 381 -5.61 20.62 -8.08
CA ARG A 381 -4.53 20.98 -9.03
C ARG A 381 -4.96 20.98 -10.51
N GLY A 382 -6.25 20.78 -10.81
CA GLY A 382 -6.76 20.80 -12.19
C GLY A 382 -6.64 19.46 -12.94
N GLY A 383 -6.44 18.36 -12.23
CA GLY A 383 -6.49 16.99 -12.77
C GLY A 383 -5.19 16.50 -13.40
N ARG A 384 -4.09 17.25 -13.26
CA ARG A 384 -2.76 16.90 -13.77
C ARG A 384 -1.72 17.07 -12.67
N THR A 385 -0.68 16.26 -12.76
CA THR A 385 0.50 16.32 -11.90
C THR A 385 1.70 16.29 -12.85
N THR A 386 2.50 17.34 -12.82
CA THR A 386 3.61 17.57 -13.76
C THR A 386 4.95 17.13 -13.22
N ASP A 387 5.06 17.08 -11.89
CA ASP A 387 6.19 16.52 -11.16
C ASP A 387 5.80 15.21 -10.44
N ASP A 388 6.77 14.57 -9.81
CA ASP A 388 6.50 13.44 -8.92
C ASP A 388 5.89 13.93 -7.60
N ALA A 389 4.78 13.31 -7.21
CA ALA A 389 3.97 13.70 -6.08
C ALA A 389 3.60 12.46 -5.27
N THR A 390 4.26 12.32 -4.12
CA THR A 390 4.11 11.18 -3.22
C THR A 390 3.47 11.61 -1.93
N LEU A 391 2.57 10.77 -1.43
CA LEU A 391 2.01 10.88 -0.09
C LEU A 391 2.28 9.56 0.63
N PHE A 392 2.84 9.64 1.83
CA PHE A 392 3.04 8.49 2.70
C PHE A 392 2.51 8.82 4.09
N MET A 393 1.54 8.06 4.56
CA MET A 393 0.85 8.31 5.81
C MET A 393 1.05 7.14 6.76
N ILE A 394 1.34 7.47 8.02
CA ILE A 394 1.50 6.52 9.12
C ILE A 394 0.43 6.85 10.15
N GLU A 395 -0.27 5.86 10.67
CA GLU A 395 -1.23 6.01 11.77
C GLU A 395 -0.83 5.11 12.93
N TRP A 396 -0.58 5.71 14.09
CA TRP A 396 -0.20 4.96 15.29
C TRP A 396 -1.41 4.75 16.18
N HIS A 397 -1.78 3.50 16.44
CA HIS A 397 -2.91 3.11 17.29
C HIS A 397 -2.47 2.78 18.73
N GLY A 398 -1.21 2.36 18.91
CA GLY A 398 -0.69 1.87 20.19
C GLY A 398 -1.27 0.51 20.60
N GLY A 399 -1.06 0.14 21.87
CA GLY A 399 -1.54 -1.13 22.43
C GLY A 399 -0.60 -2.32 22.20
N ALA A 400 -1.02 -3.51 22.64
CA ALA A 400 -0.26 -4.76 22.52
C ALA A 400 -0.97 -5.76 21.60
N ALA A 401 -0.20 -6.47 20.77
CA ALA A 401 -0.73 -7.47 19.82
C ALA A 401 -0.47 -8.92 20.24
N ASP A 402 0.06 -9.18 21.44
CA ASP A 402 0.45 -10.52 21.89
C ASP A 402 -0.71 -11.53 21.85
N HIS A 403 -1.95 -11.05 21.98
CA HIS A 403 -3.16 -11.86 21.90
C HIS A 403 -3.35 -12.55 20.53
N LEU A 404 -2.75 -12.04 19.44
CA LEU A 404 -2.82 -12.69 18.12
C LEU A 404 -1.90 -13.92 18.01
N ALA A 405 -0.90 -14.05 18.88
CA ALA A 405 0.03 -15.18 18.90
C ALA A 405 -0.42 -16.31 19.85
N VAL A 406 -1.45 -16.07 20.66
CA VAL A 406 -2.02 -17.04 21.59
C VAL A 406 -3.27 -17.65 20.96
N LEU A 407 -3.24 -18.97 20.71
CA LEU A 407 -4.41 -19.72 20.31
C LEU A 407 -5.22 -20.02 21.58
N ASP A 408 -6.39 -19.39 21.74
CA ASP A 408 -7.40 -19.77 22.73
C ASP A 408 -8.11 -21.07 22.34
#